data_AF-A0A8H3SRW7-F1
#
_entry.id   AF-A0A8H3SRW7-F1
#
_cell.length_a   1.000
_cell.length_b   1.000
_cell.length_c   1.000
_cell.angle_alpha   90.00
_cell.angle_beta   90.00
_cell.angle_gamma   90.00
#
_symmetry.space_group_name_H-M   'P 1'
#
loop_
_entity.id
_entity.type
_entity.pdbx_description
1 polymer ?
#
loop_
_entity_poly.entity_id
_entity_poly.type
_entity_poly.pdbx_seq_one_letter_code
_entity_poly.pdbx_strand_id
1 'polypeptide(L)'
;MELDNGHPPTETSRNADHLCVFVHGLWGNPSHLDYVTSSLRERYSEDRLHILAAKRNAGNFTYDGIEVGGERVAHEVEEALEELAAAGHHIKKLSMVGYSLGGLVARYALGLLYSRGWLDKIEPVNFTTFASPHVGVRNPQKGAWGFLWNNVGPHTISISGKQLFMIDTFRDSGKPLLSVLADPDSIFIKALKKFKHRTVYANVVNDRSTIYYTTAISTINPFHEPDNVRINYVKGYDPVVIDSDRHILPSDKKHITSLSLVPQAQQQLMTYLTEAPFQLLFTTILFIGFPIFLINSAIQTVRSQRRIRLHEEGPMGTVFGRYRVPVVVQGVQHAVEEAFEHAAADQDPDYLDESKDETKQVASARRARSSESKSNALIRDDSPDSASEPLLARERQETQEFPTLALTPDQFDIIESLNSVGFRKHPVYIHNHRHSHAAIIVRMPKPGFDEGKVVIKHWLDQVFEL
;
A
#
# COMPACT_ATOMS: atom_id res chain seq x y z
N MET A 1 -23.25 13.17 -53.27
CA MET A 1 -23.18 11.70 -53.18
C MET A 1 -21.71 11.34 -53.19
N GLU A 2 -21.08 11.37 -52.03
CA GLU A 2 -19.84 10.65 -51.77
C GLU A 2 -20.22 9.54 -50.79
N LEU A 3 -19.92 8.30 -51.19
CA LEU A 3 -20.23 7.10 -50.44
C LEU A 3 -19.21 6.95 -49.33
N ASP A 4 -19.68 7.06 -48.08
CA ASP A 4 -18.96 6.67 -46.89
C ASP A 4 -18.79 5.15 -46.91
N ASN A 5 -17.56 4.71 -47.21
CA ASN A 5 -17.18 3.30 -47.18
C ASN A 5 -17.07 2.85 -45.72
N GLY A 6 -18.19 2.34 -45.21
CA GLY A 6 -18.31 1.74 -43.90
C GLY A 6 -17.16 0.76 -43.62
N HIS A 7 -16.32 1.13 -42.65
CA HIS A 7 -15.58 0.13 -41.90
C HIS A 7 -16.61 -0.67 -41.08
N PRO A 8 -16.71 -1.99 -41.27
CA PRO A 8 -17.44 -2.82 -40.32
C PRO A 8 -16.80 -2.67 -38.93
N PRO A 9 -17.58 -2.74 -37.83
CA PRO A 9 -17.00 -2.84 -36.51
C PRO A 9 -16.04 -4.04 -36.53
N THR A 10 -14.78 -3.80 -36.20
CA THR A 10 -13.73 -4.81 -36.10
C THR A 10 -14.31 -6.01 -35.35
N GLU A 11 -14.42 -7.16 -36.03
CA GLU A 11 -14.72 -8.43 -35.38
C GLU A 11 -13.67 -8.64 -34.30
N THR A 12 -14.02 -8.34 -33.05
CA THR A 12 -13.19 -8.68 -31.90
C THR A 12 -13.05 -10.19 -31.93
N SER A 13 -11.86 -10.64 -32.34
CA SER A 13 -11.53 -12.06 -32.40
C SER A 13 -11.94 -12.72 -31.08
N ARG A 14 -12.74 -13.78 -31.18
CA ARG A 14 -13.33 -14.50 -30.04
C ARG A 14 -12.30 -15.25 -29.19
N ASN A 15 -11.01 -15.08 -29.48
CA ASN A 15 -9.92 -15.84 -28.89
C ASN A 15 -9.45 -15.32 -27.52
N ALA A 16 -9.73 -14.05 -27.18
CA ALA A 16 -9.28 -13.48 -25.92
C ALA A 16 -9.97 -14.16 -24.74
N ASP A 17 -9.19 -14.86 -23.91
CA ASP A 17 -9.64 -15.63 -22.76
C ASP A 17 -9.23 -15.01 -21.40
N HIS A 18 -8.62 -13.83 -21.41
CA HIS A 18 -8.17 -13.12 -20.22
C HIS A 18 -8.86 -11.76 -20.11
N LEU A 19 -9.45 -11.47 -18.95
CA LEU A 19 -9.93 -10.15 -18.55
C LEU A 19 -8.95 -9.49 -17.56
N CYS A 20 -8.43 -8.31 -17.88
CA CYS A 20 -7.65 -7.48 -16.96
C CYS A 20 -8.45 -6.25 -16.53
N VAL A 21 -8.72 -6.14 -15.24
CA VAL A 21 -9.53 -5.08 -14.63
C VAL A 21 -8.64 -4.01 -14.02
N PHE A 22 -8.90 -2.75 -14.30
CA PHE A 22 -8.16 -1.59 -13.81
C PHE A 22 -9.02 -0.75 -12.88
N VAL A 23 -8.53 -0.48 -11.67
CA VAL A 23 -9.25 0.26 -10.63
C VAL A 23 -8.47 1.51 -10.22
N HIS A 24 -9.03 2.68 -10.49
CA HIS A 24 -8.40 3.97 -10.22
C HIS A 24 -8.45 4.38 -8.74
N GLY A 25 -7.66 5.40 -8.38
CA GLY A 25 -7.56 5.93 -7.02
C GLY A 25 -8.63 6.96 -6.64
N LEU A 26 -8.47 7.55 -5.45
CA LEU A 26 -9.33 8.58 -4.90
C LEU A 26 -9.43 9.80 -5.84
N TRP A 27 -10.65 10.34 -6.01
CA TRP A 27 -10.98 11.42 -6.95
C TRP A 27 -10.61 11.12 -8.40
N GLY A 28 -10.27 9.87 -8.69
CA GLY A 28 -9.84 9.44 -10.00
C GLY A 28 -10.97 9.05 -10.92
N ASN A 29 -10.62 8.72 -12.13
CA ASN A 29 -11.49 8.11 -13.12
C ASN A 29 -10.64 7.16 -13.99
N PRO A 30 -11.24 6.37 -14.89
CA PRO A 30 -10.50 5.45 -15.75
C PRO A 30 -9.29 6.07 -16.47
N SER A 31 -9.38 7.34 -16.87
CA SER A 31 -8.32 8.01 -17.64
C SER A 31 -6.99 8.15 -16.90
N HIS A 32 -7.03 8.07 -15.56
CA HIS A 32 -5.81 8.08 -14.76
C HIS A 32 -4.90 6.89 -15.05
N LEU A 33 -5.44 5.80 -15.61
CA LEU A 33 -4.70 4.59 -15.96
C LEU A 33 -4.48 4.46 -17.48
N ASP A 34 -4.79 5.50 -18.28
CA ASP A 34 -4.70 5.45 -19.75
C ASP A 34 -3.31 5.04 -20.24
N TYR A 35 -2.25 5.54 -19.61
CA TYR A 35 -0.89 5.15 -20.00
C TYR A 35 -0.65 3.65 -19.76
N VAL A 36 -1.12 3.13 -18.63
CA VAL A 36 -0.96 1.72 -18.26
C VAL A 36 -1.77 0.82 -19.20
N THR A 37 -3.04 1.17 -19.47
CA THR A 37 -3.91 0.41 -20.36
C THR A 37 -3.46 0.49 -21.82
N SER A 38 -2.97 1.65 -22.27
CA SER A 38 -2.41 1.82 -23.62
C SER A 38 -1.12 1.00 -23.78
N SER A 39 -0.21 1.04 -22.81
CA SER A 39 1.02 0.23 -22.84
C SER A 39 0.71 -1.28 -22.86
N LEU A 40 -0.33 -1.70 -22.14
CA LEU A 40 -0.81 -3.07 -22.16
C LEU A 40 -1.41 -3.45 -23.52
N ARG A 41 -2.19 -2.55 -24.14
CA ARG A 41 -2.81 -2.75 -25.45
C ARG A 41 -1.78 -2.78 -26.59
N GLU A 42 -0.71 -1.98 -26.49
CA GLU A 42 0.44 -2.05 -27.41
C GLU A 42 1.14 -3.40 -27.36
N ARG A 43 1.17 -4.04 -26.18
CA ARG A 43 1.80 -5.36 -25.99
C ARG A 43 0.86 -6.53 -26.33
N TYR A 44 -0.42 -6.38 -26.02
CA TYR A 44 -1.45 -7.41 -26.15
C TYR A 44 -2.67 -6.84 -26.88
N SER A 45 -2.88 -7.34 -28.10
CA SER A 45 -4.01 -7.00 -28.96
C SER A 45 -5.36 -7.47 -28.38
N GLU A 46 -6.46 -6.93 -28.90
CA GLU A 46 -7.83 -7.18 -28.40
C GLU A 46 -8.25 -8.65 -28.47
N ASP A 47 -7.65 -9.41 -29.38
CA ASP A 47 -7.83 -10.85 -29.54
C ASP A 47 -7.11 -11.70 -28.49
N ARG A 48 -6.26 -11.09 -27.64
CA ARG A 48 -5.51 -11.77 -26.58
C ARG A 48 -5.93 -11.33 -25.18
N LEU A 49 -6.39 -10.09 -25.02
CA LEU A 49 -6.65 -9.51 -23.71
C LEU A 49 -7.82 -8.51 -23.75
N HIS A 50 -8.85 -8.81 -22.95
CA HIS A 50 -9.92 -7.87 -22.63
C HIS A 50 -9.47 -6.94 -21.50
N ILE A 51 -9.72 -5.64 -21.67
CA ILE A 51 -9.37 -4.61 -20.68
C ILE A 51 -10.67 -3.98 -20.18
N LEU A 52 -10.89 -4.02 -18.87
CA LEU A 52 -11.98 -3.31 -18.22
C LEU A 52 -11.41 -2.22 -17.31
N ALA A 53 -11.56 -0.95 -17.70
CA ALA A 53 -11.23 0.17 -16.83
C ALA A 53 -12.47 0.59 -16.03
N ALA A 54 -12.48 0.27 -14.74
CA ALA A 54 -13.65 0.41 -13.88
C ALA A 54 -14.09 1.88 -13.77
N LYS A 55 -15.33 2.17 -14.14
CA LYS A 55 -15.88 3.53 -14.20
C LYS A 55 -16.94 3.82 -13.13
N ARG A 56 -17.57 2.79 -12.54
CA ARG A 56 -18.69 2.97 -11.62
C ARG A 56 -18.32 3.61 -10.27
N ASN A 57 -17.03 3.68 -9.95
CA ASN A 57 -16.52 4.32 -8.74
C ASN A 57 -15.81 5.66 -8.99
N ALA A 58 -15.99 6.29 -10.15
CA ALA A 58 -15.25 7.49 -10.55
C ALA A 58 -15.60 8.79 -9.79
N GLY A 59 -14.67 9.73 -9.75
CA GLY A 59 -14.85 11.08 -9.23
C GLY A 59 -15.34 11.10 -7.80
N ASN A 60 -16.49 11.76 -7.56
CA ASN A 60 -17.03 11.91 -6.21
C ASN A 60 -17.56 10.60 -5.61
N PHE A 61 -17.77 9.55 -6.41
CA PHE A 61 -18.18 8.24 -5.89
C PHE A 61 -17.09 7.60 -5.02
N THR A 62 -15.82 7.99 -5.20
CA THR A 62 -14.72 7.52 -4.34
C THR A 62 -14.80 8.02 -2.91
N TYR A 63 -15.69 8.96 -2.56
CA TYR A 63 -15.93 9.37 -1.16
C TYR A 63 -16.76 8.34 -0.39
N ASP A 64 -17.40 7.40 -1.09
CA ASP A 64 -18.36 6.45 -0.51
C ASP A 64 -17.70 5.27 0.23
N GLY A 65 -16.37 5.23 0.26
CA GLY A 65 -15.61 4.18 0.93
C GLY A 65 -15.19 3.03 0.01
N ILE A 66 -14.28 2.22 0.54
CA ILE A 66 -13.72 1.01 -0.06
C ILE A 66 -14.78 -0.07 -0.20
N GLU A 67 -15.68 -0.23 0.78
CA GLU A 67 -16.78 -1.20 0.75
C GLU A 67 -17.71 -0.94 -0.45
N VAL A 68 -18.36 0.22 -0.47
CA VAL A 68 -19.31 0.57 -1.53
C VAL A 68 -18.61 0.68 -2.89
N GLY A 69 -17.38 1.19 -2.92
CA GLY A 69 -16.56 1.19 -4.13
C GLY A 69 -16.27 -0.23 -4.63
N GLY A 70 -15.94 -1.15 -3.72
CA GLY A 70 -15.63 -2.55 -4.02
C GLY A 70 -16.86 -3.31 -4.50
N GLU A 71 -18.02 -3.07 -3.90
CA GLU A 71 -19.31 -3.58 -4.37
C GLU A 71 -19.59 -3.15 -5.82
N ARG A 72 -19.44 -1.86 -6.12
CA ARG A 72 -19.62 -1.32 -7.48
C ARG A 72 -18.66 -1.96 -8.49
N VAL A 73 -17.39 -2.09 -8.13
CA VAL A 73 -16.37 -2.71 -9.00
C VAL A 73 -16.64 -4.19 -9.19
N ALA A 74 -16.99 -4.94 -8.14
CA ALA A 74 -17.34 -6.36 -8.25
C ALA A 74 -18.50 -6.56 -9.21
N HIS A 75 -19.56 -5.75 -9.07
CA HIS A 75 -20.70 -5.80 -9.95
C HIS A 75 -20.35 -5.43 -11.40
N GLU A 76 -19.50 -4.42 -11.62
CA GLU A 76 -19.00 -4.05 -12.96
C GLU A 76 -18.21 -5.18 -13.62
N VAL A 77 -17.42 -5.93 -12.83
CA VAL A 77 -16.69 -7.12 -13.33
C VAL A 77 -17.65 -8.24 -13.70
N GLU A 78 -18.66 -8.52 -12.86
CA GLU A 78 -19.65 -9.56 -13.16
C GLU A 78 -20.43 -9.25 -14.44
N GLU A 79 -20.92 -8.01 -14.60
CA GLU A 79 -21.59 -7.59 -15.83
C GLU A 79 -20.68 -7.71 -17.04
N ALA A 80 -19.42 -7.30 -16.95
CA ALA A 80 -18.48 -7.44 -18.06
C ALA A 80 -18.24 -8.92 -18.43
N LEU A 81 -18.14 -9.82 -17.45
CA LEU A 81 -18.02 -11.25 -17.71
C LEU A 81 -19.28 -11.83 -18.37
N GLU A 82 -20.46 -11.40 -17.95
CA GLU A 82 -21.75 -11.81 -18.54
C GLU A 82 -21.92 -11.28 -19.96
N GLU A 83 -21.59 -10.01 -20.21
CA GLU A 83 -21.61 -9.39 -21.54
C GLU A 83 -20.64 -10.08 -22.50
N LEU A 84 -19.41 -10.36 -22.04
CA LEU A 84 -18.42 -11.10 -22.82
C LEU A 84 -18.89 -12.52 -23.14
N ALA A 85 -19.48 -13.21 -22.16
CA ALA A 85 -20.05 -14.54 -22.37
C ALA A 85 -21.21 -14.52 -23.38
N ALA A 86 -22.10 -13.53 -23.30
CA ALA A 86 -23.20 -13.34 -24.25
C ALA A 86 -22.71 -13.02 -25.67
N ALA A 87 -21.58 -12.30 -25.79
CA ALA A 87 -20.89 -12.06 -27.06
C ALA A 87 -20.08 -13.28 -27.57
N GLY A 88 -20.06 -14.39 -26.82
CA GLY A 88 -19.38 -15.63 -27.19
C GLY A 88 -17.89 -15.67 -26.83
N HIS A 89 -17.39 -14.73 -26.03
CA HIS A 89 -16.05 -14.77 -25.45
C HIS A 89 -16.06 -15.62 -24.18
N HIS A 90 -15.18 -16.61 -24.10
CA HIS A 90 -15.08 -17.48 -22.92
C HIS A 90 -13.86 -17.11 -22.08
N ILE A 91 -14.08 -16.25 -21.09
CA ILE A 91 -13.04 -15.78 -20.18
C ILE A 91 -12.65 -16.88 -19.18
N LYS A 92 -11.37 -17.25 -19.21
CA LYS A 92 -10.76 -18.27 -18.35
C LYS A 92 -9.79 -17.68 -17.32
N LYS A 93 -9.26 -16.48 -17.57
CA LYS A 93 -8.26 -15.83 -16.71
C LYS A 93 -8.71 -14.44 -16.27
N LEU A 94 -8.36 -14.08 -15.03
CA LEU A 94 -8.65 -12.78 -14.43
C LEU A 94 -7.37 -12.15 -13.87
N SER A 95 -7.09 -10.91 -14.27
CA SER A 95 -6.12 -10.04 -13.61
C SER A 95 -6.81 -8.79 -13.08
N MET A 96 -6.30 -8.25 -11.98
CA MET A 96 -6.78 -7.00 -11.41
C MET A 96 -5.61 -6.11 -11.01
N VAL A 97 -5.67 -4.86 -11.47
CA VAL A 97 -4.66 -3.83 -11.27
C VAL A 97 -5.28 -2.65 -10.54
N GLY A 98 -4.75 -2.31 -9.37
CA GLY A 98 -5.23 -1.20 -8.56
C GLY A 98 -4.20 -0.08 -8.44
N TYR A 99 -4.66 1.17 -8.44
CA TYR A 99 -3.80 2.32 -8.16
C TYR A 99 -4.31 3.09 -6.95
N SER A 100 -3.43 3.38 -5.98
CA SER A 100 -3.76 4.14 -4.77
C SER A 100 -4.95 3.49 -4.03
N LEU A 101 -6.01 4.25 -3.69
CA LEU A 101 -7.26 3.72 -3.13
C LEU A 101 -7.84 2.55 -3.95
N GLY A 102 -7.63 2.53 -5.27
CA GLY A 102 -8.12 1.50 -6.17
C GLY A 102 -7.61 0.09 -5.84
N GLY A 103 -6.41 -0.04 -5.27
CA GLY A 103 -5.90 -1.34 -4.80
C GLY A 103 -6.63 -1.88 -3.59
N LEU A 104 -7.16 -1.02 -2.72
CA LEU A 104 -7.99 -1.41 -1.59
C LEU A 104 -9.41 -1.79 -2.04
N VAL A 105 -9.98 -0.98 -2.96
CA VAL A 105 -11.26 -1.27 -3.62
C VAL A 105 -11.20 -2.60 -4.36
N ALA A 106 -10.10 -2.86 -5.08
CA ALA A 106 -9.85 -4.11 -5.77
C ALA A 106 -9.82 -5.30 -4.79
N ARG A 107 -9.10 -5.19 -3.65
CA ARG A 107 -9.10 -6.24 -2.61
C ARG A 107 -10.50 -6.57 -2.10
N TYR A 108 -11.32 -5.54 -1.85
CA TYR A 108 -12.70 -5.74 -1.41
C TYR A 108 -13.51 -6.47 -2.50
N ALA A 109 -13.45 -5.98 -3.74
CA ALA A 109 -14.14 -6.60 -4.89
C ALA A 109 -13.73 -8.06 -5.11
N LEU A 110 -12.44 -8.39 -4.97
CA LEU A 110 -11.95 -9.77 -5.10
C LEU A 110 -12.53 -10.70 -4.03
N GLY A 111 -12.67 -10.24 -2.79
CA GLY A 111 -13.35 -11.01 -1.74
C GLY A 111 -14.80 -11.33 -2.09
N LEU A 112 -15.50 -10.37 -2.68
CA LEU A 112 -16.88 -10.57 -3.15
C LEU A 112 -16.95 -11.59 -4.29
N LEU A 113 -16.10 -11.45 -5.29
CA LEU A 113 -15.99 -12.39 -6.42
C LEU A 113 -15.64 -13.80 -5.92
N TYR A 114 -14.76 -13.91 -4.92
CA TYR A 114 -14.43 -15.18 -4.25
C TYR A 114 -15.66 -15.80 -3.59
N SER A 115 -16.40 -15.04 -2.78
CA SER A 115 -17.59 -15.57 -2.08
C SER A 115 -18.69 -16.05 -3.02
N ARG A 116 -18.68 -15.58 -4.27
CA ARG A 116 -19.63 -15.95 -5.33
C ARG A 116 -19.12 -17.07 -6.23
N GLY A 117 -17.93 -17.63 -5.93
CA GLY A 117 -17.33 -18.74 -6.67
C GLY A 117 -16.77 -18.36 -8.04
N TRP A 118 -16.60 -17.06 -8.35
CA TRP A 118 -15.99 -16.65 -9.62
C TRP A 118 -14.53 -17.08 -9.71
N LEU A 119 -13.78 -16.98 -8.60
CA LEU A 119 -12.37 -17.37 -8.54
C LEU A 119 -12.15 -18.90 -8.47
N ASP A 120 -13.24 -19.68 -8.53
CA ASP A 120 -13.18 -21.14 -8.77
C ASP A 120 -13.43 -21.48 -10.25
N LYS A 121 -14.12 -20.61 -10.98
CA LYS A 121 -14.46 -20.77 -12.40
C LYS A 121 -13.41 -20.16 -13.33
N ILE A 122 -12.77 -19.09 -12.87
CA ILE A 122 -11.80 -18.29 -13.61
C ILE A 122 -10.48 -18.33 -12.85
N GLU A 123 -9.40 -18.60 -13.55
CA GLU A 123 -8.05 -18.64 -13.02
C GLU A 123 -7.56 -17.21 -12.68
N PRO A 124 -7.29 -16.89 -11.41
CA PRO A 124 -6.74 -15.58 -11.05
C PRO A 124 -5.23 -15.54 -11.32
N VAL A 125 -4.79 -14.65 -12.21
CA VAL A 125 -3.40 -14.59 -12.70
C VAL A 125 -2.62 -13.51 -11.96
N ASN A 126 -2.89 -12.22 -12.24
CA ASN A 126 -2.15 -11.11 -11.65
C ASN A 126 -3.03 -10.26 -10.73
N PHE A 127 -2.57 -10.03 -9.50
CA PHE A 127 -3.02 -8.95 -8.65
C PHE A 127 -1.87 -7.97 -8.45
N THR A 128 -1.92 -6.81 -9.11
CA THR A 128 -0.88 -5.79 -9.01
C THR A 128 -1.43 -4.51 -8.42
N THR A 129 -0.69 -3.87 -7.51
CA THR A 129 -1.04 -2.53 -7.06
C THR A 129 0.11 -1.53 -7.19
N PHE A 130 -0.24 -0.28 -7.51
CA PHE A 130 0.70 0.84 -7.61
C PHE A 130 0.36 1.88 -6.54
N ALA A 131 1.30 2.16 -5.64
CA ALA A 131 1.19 3.14 -4.56
C ALA A 131 -0.09 2.99 -3.71
N SER A 132 -0.60 1.75 -3.55
CA SER A 132 -1.82 1.46 -2.79
C SER A 132 -1.55 1.30 -1.29
N PRO A 133 -2.21 2.08 -0.41
CA PRO A 133 -1.91 2.09 1.02
C PRO A 133 -2.58 0.90 1.73
N HIS A 134 -2.02 -0.30 1.56
CA HIS A 134 -2.57 -1.54 2.11
C HIS A 134 -2.61 -1.60 3.64
N VAL A 135 -1.80 -0.77 4.31
CA VAL A 135 -1.70 -0.63 5.78
C VAL A 135 -2.26 0.73 6.26
N GLY A 136 -3.12 1.35 5.44
CA GLY A 136 -3.68 2.67 5.71
C GLY A 136 -2.72 3.83 5.43
N VAL A 137 -3.08 5.02 5.90
CA VAL A 137 -2.32 6.27 5.63
C VAL A 137 -1.90 7.01 6.89
N ARG A 138 -2.02 6.37 8.07
CA ARG A 138 -1.55 6.96 9.33
C ARG A 138 -0.04 7.19 9.27
N ASN A 139 0.36 8.40 9.65
CA ASN A 139 1.77 8.79 9.69
C ASN A 139 2.24 8.82 11.16
N PRO A 140 3.21 7.98 11.58
CA PRO A 140 3.73 7.97 12.93
C PRO A 140 4.68 9.15 13.22
N GLN A 141 5.05 9.96 12.23
CA GLN A 141 5.94 11.10 12.42
C GLN A 141 5.34 12.15 13.37
N LYS A 142 6.11 12.52 14.40
CA LYS A 142 5.79 13.59 15.35
C LYS A 142 5.86 14.98 14.68
N GLY A 143 5.04 15.91 15.16
CA GLY A 143 5.04 17.32 14.73
C GLY A 143 3.66 17.83 14.29
N ALA A 144 3.54 19.14 14.07
CA ALA A 144 2.27 19.79 13.73
C ALA A 144 1.63 19.20 12.46
N TRP A 145 2.44 18.83 11.46
CA TRP A 145 1.95 18.19 10.24
C TRP A 145 1.38 16.80 10.50
N GLY A 146 2.09 15.94 11.24
CA GLY A 146 1.60 14.60 11.60
C GLY A 146 0.33 14.64 12.44
N PHE A 147 0.26 15.58 13.40
CA PHE A 147 -0.93 15.83 14.20
C PHE A 147 -2.13 16.25 13.32
N LEU A 148 -1.95 17.24 12.44
CA LEU A 148 -3.01 17.68 11.53
C LEU A 148 -3.44 16.56 10.57
N TRP A 149 -2.47 15.82 10.01
CA TRP A 149 -2.72 14.71 9.10
C TRP A 149 -3.60 13.64 9.75
N ASN A 150 -3.23 13.19 10.96
CA ASN A 150 -3.93 12.11 11.65
C ASN A 150 -5.28 12.53 12.27
N ASN A 151 -5.46 13.80 12.66
CA ASN A 151 -6.70 14.25 13.32
C ASN A 151 -7.70 14.89 12.35
N VAL A 152 -7.22 15.68 11.38
CA VAL A 152 -8.07 16.36 10.41
C VAL A 152 -8.26 15.49 9.16
N GLY A 153 -7.18 14.89 8.65
CA GLY A 153 -7.19 14.06 7.43
C GLY A 153 -8.33 13.04 7.34
N PRO A 154 -8.62 12.22 8.37
CA PRO A 154 -9.70 11.23 8.33
C PRO A 154 -11.08 11.79 7.98
N HIS A 155 -11.32 13.06 8.32
CA HIS A 155 -12.61 13.74 8.16
C HIS A 155 -12.72 14.53 6.85
N THR A 156 -11.65 14.62 6.06
CA THR A 156 -11.61 15.47 4.86
C THR A 156 -12.11 14.79 3.58
N ILE A 157 -12.30 13.47 3.61
CA ILE A 157 -12.67 12.68 2.42
C ILE A 157 -13.76 11.65 2.72
N SER A 158 -14.71 12.00 3.59
CA SER A 158 -15.89 11.18 3.94
C SER A 158 -15.48 9.79 4.46
N ILE A 159 -16.27 8.75 4.15
CA ILE A 159 -16.07 7.36 4.60
C ILE A 159 -14.71 6.81 4.16
N SER A 160 -14.24 7.14 2.96
CA SER A 160 -12.91 6.74 2.49
C SER A 160 -11.79 7.24 3.40
N GLY A 161 -11.94 8.43 4.00
CA GLY A 161 -10.97 8.97 4.95
C GLY A 161 -10.95 8.18 6.24
N LYS A 162 -12.13 7.92 6.81
CA LYS A 162 -12.24 7.11 8.01
C LYS A 162 -11.60 5.74 7.85
N GLN A 163 -11.85 5.09 6.70
CA GLN A 163 -11.29 3.77 6.37
C GLN A 163 -9.79 3.80 6.11
N LEU A 164 -9.28 4.77 5.34
CA LEU A 164 -7.83 4.89 5.07
C LEU A 164 -7.03 5.18 6.35
N PHE A 165 -7.60 5.96 7.27
CA PHE A 165 -7.00 6.26 8.56
C PHE A 165 -7.33 5.23 9.65
N MET A 166 -8.12 4.19 9.33
CA MET A 166 -8.50 3.12 10.25
C MET A 166 -9.16 3.63 11.54
N ILE A 167 -10.03 4.63 11.41
CA ILE A 167 -10.86 5.15 12.50
C ILE A 167 -12.35 4.79 12.32
N ASP A 168 -12.64 3.93 11.34
CA ASP A 168 -13.96 3.38 11.11
C ASP A 168 -14.19 2.13 11.94
N THR A 169 -15.46 1.74 12.06
CA THR A 169 -15.87 0.42 12.53
C THR A 169 -16.63 -0.24 11.40
N PHE A 170 -16.10 -1.34 10.89
CA PHE A 170 -16.70 -2.05 9.78
C PHE A 170 -17.89 -2.87 10.26
N ARG A 171 -19.10 -2.39 9.95
CA ARG A 171 -20.37 -3.02 10.37
C ARG A 171 -20.35 -3.26 11.90
N ASP A 172 -20.80 -4.41 12.37
CA ASP A 172 -20.84 -4.77 13.79
C ASP A 172 -19.57 -5.48 14.29
N SER A 173 -18.47 -5.43 13.53
CA SER A 173 -17.25 -6.20 13.86
C SER A 173 -16.42 -5.62 15.01
N GLY A 174 -16.64 -4.34 15.36
CA GLY A 174 -15.76 -3.61 16.30
C GLY A 174 -14.35 -3.32 15.76
N LYS A 175 -14.04 -3.68 14.49
CA LYS A 175 -12.72 -3.51 13.89
C LYS A 175 -12.75 -2.56 12.68
N PRO A 176 -11.65 -1.86 12.37
CA PRO A 176 -11.53 -1.09 11.12
C PRO A 176 -11.63 -1.98 9.88
N LEU A 177 -12.16 -1.46 8.77
CA LEU A 177 -12.30 -2.22 7.53
C LEU A 177 -10.98 -2.81 7.04
N LEU A 178 -9.86 -2.07 7.14
CA LEU A 178 -8.57 -2.57 6.67
C LEU A 178 -8.09 -3.78 7.47
N SER A 179 -8.37 -3.84 8.77
CA SER A 179 -8.09 -5.02 9.61
C SER A 179 -8.92 -6.22 9.14
N VAL A 180 -10.21 -6.01 8.83
CA VAL A 180 -11.09 -7.08 8.30
C VAL A 180 -10.64 -7.55 6.90
N LEU A 181 -10.20 -6.65 6.03
CA LEU A 181 -9.64 -7.00 4.72
C LEU A 181 -8.33 -7.80 4.82
N ALA A 182 -7.65 -7.73 5.96
CA ALA A 182 -6.41 -8.44 6.23
C ALA A 182 -6.61 -9.62 7.19
N ASP A 183 -7.83 -9.92 7.64
CA ASP A 183 -8.07 -11.07 8.50
C ASP A 183 -7.73 -12.36 7.71
N PRO A 184 -6.83 -13.24 8.22
CA PRO A 184 -6.38 -14.44 7.51
C PRO A 184 -7.49 -15.39 7.06
N ASP A 185 -8.60 -15.40 7.80
CA ASP A 185 -9.77 -16.25 7.56
C ASP A 185 -10.85 -15.57 6.72
N SER A 186 -10.67 -14.27 6.44
CA SER A 186 -11.59 -13.52 5.58
C SER A 186 -11.62 -14.03 4.15
N ILE A 187 -12.75 -13.78 3.48
CA ILE A 187 -12.91 -13.98 2.04
C ILE A 187 -11.87 -13.17 1.23
N PHE A 188 -11.39 -12.05 1.77
CA PHE A 188 -10.47 -11.14 1.08
C PHE A 188 -9.06 -11.72 1.00
N ILE A 189 -8.54 -12.26 2.11
CA ILE A 189 -7.24 -12.97 2.12
C ILE A 189 -7.34 -14.27 1.31
N LYS A 190 -8.43 -15.03 1.47
CA LYS A 190 -8.68 -16.25 0.67
C LYS A 190 -8.71 -15.97 -0.83
N ALA A 191 -9.32 -14.85 -1.25
CA ALA A 191 -9.30 -14.40 -2.64
C ALA A 191 -7.88 -14.09 -3.13
N LEU A 192 -7.10 -13.33 -2.35
CA LEU A 192 -5.72 -12.97 -2.71
C LEU A 192 -4.82 -14.20 -2.86
N LYS A 193 -4.95 -15.20 -1.97
CA LYS A 193 -4.18 -16.44 -2.02
C LYS A 193 -4.38 -17.23 -3.33
N LYS A 194 -5.50 -17.04 -4.04
CA LYS A 194 -5.74 -17.71 -5.32
C LYS A 194 -4.98 -17.14 -6.52
N PHE A 195 -4.48 -15.90 -6.43
CA PHE A 195 -3.72 -15.31 -7.53
C PHE A 195 -2.36 -15.99 -7.69
N LYS A 196 -1.91 -16.21 -8.93
CA LYS A 196 -0.54 -16.70 -9.17
C LYS A 196 0.49 -15.66 -8.76
N HIS A 197 0.27 -14.42 -9.17
CA HIS A 197 1.17 -13.29 -8.95
C HIS A 197 0.48 -12.23 -8.11
N ARG A 198 1.10 -11.86 -7.00
CA ARG A 198 0.70 -10.76 -6.14
C ARG A 198 1.86 -9.79 -6.04
N THR A 199 1.68 -8.59 -6.57
CA THR A 199 2.77 -7.63 -6.70
C THR A 199 2.36 -6.25 -6.23
N VAL A 200 3.25 -5.57 -5.50
CA VAL A 200 3.09 -4.16 -5.13
C VAL A 200 4.26 -3.34 -5.65
N TYR A 201 3.96 -2.17 -6.20
CA TYR A 201 4.94 -1.13 -6.53
C TYR A 201 4.80 0.03 -5.55
N ALA A 202 5.87 0.32 -4.82
CA ALA A 202 5.87 1.25 -3.70
C ALA A 202 6.88 2.37 -3.90
N ASN A 203 6.43 3.63 -3.96
CA ASN A 203 7.34 4.76 -4.03
C ASN A 203 8.16 4.87 -2.74
N VAL A 204 9.49 4.96 -2.87
CA VAL A 204 10.38 5.11 -1.71
C VAL A 204 10.50 6.56 -1.24
N VAL A 205 10.28 7.52 -2.13
CA VAL A 205 10.34 8.96 -1.85
C VAL A 205 9.23 9.73 -2.55
N ASN A 206 9.01 10.97 -2.11
CA ASN A 206 8.17 11.98 -2.77
C ASN A 206 6.68 11.62 -2.94
N ASP A 207 6.23 10.55 -2.30
CA ASP A 207 4.81 10.21 -2.22
C ASP A 207 4.25 10.86 -0.96
N ARG A 208 3.41 11.88 -1.16
CA ARG A 208 2.77 12.65 -0.08
C ARG A 208 1.35 12.16 0.20
N SER A 209 0.85 11.25 -0.63
CA SER A 209 -0.50 10.70 -0.51
C SER A 209 -0.47 9.37 0.24
N THR A 210 0.55 8.57 -0.01
CA THR A 210 0.80 7.30 0.66
C THR A 210 2.28 7.20 1.00
N ILE A 211 2.63 6.41 2.03
CA ILE A 211 4.00 6.33 2.52
C ILE A 211 4.56 4.94 2.18
N TYR A 212 5.87 4.85 1.93
CA TYR A 212 6.53 3.61 1.50
C TYR A 212 6.08 2.38 2.28
N TYR A 213 6.19 2.39 3.60
CA TYR A 213 5.89 1.21 4.43
C TYR A 213 4.42 0.76 4.36
N THR A 214 3.47 1.67 4.08
CA THR A 214 2.06 1.32 3.93
C THR A 214 1.74 0.74 2.56
N THR A 215 2.51 1.10 1.53
CA THR A 215 2.35 0.59 0.17
C THR A 215 3.18 -0.66 -0.11
N ALA A 216 4.36 -0.76 0.51
CA ALA A 216 5.26 -1.90 0.46
C ALA A 216 4.91 -3.00 1.48
N ILE A 217 3.92 -2.76 2.37
CA ILE A 217 3.50 -3.72 3.40
C ILE A 217 4.73 -4.10 4.26
N SER A 218 5.37 -3.09 4.87
CA SER A 218 6.62 -3.26 5.60
C SER A 218 6.56 -2.64 6.99
N THR A 219 7.24 -3.27 7.95
CA THR A 219 7.45 -2.74 9.30
C THR A 219 8.66 -1.79 9.38
N ILE A 220 9.47 -1.73 8.32
CA ILE A 220 10.69 -0.91 8.25
C ILE A 220 10.64 0.02 7.04
N ASN A 221 11.36 1.14 7.14
CA ASN A 221 11.60 2.01 5.99
C ASN A 221 13.11 2.26 5.82
N PRO A 222 13.78 1.46 4.99
CA PRO A 222 15.21 1.60 4.80
C PRO A 222 15.59 2.77 3.87
N PHE A 223 14.60 3.45 3.29
CA PHE A 223 14.76 4.55 2.34
C PHE A 223 14.39 5.91 2.94
N HIS A 224 14.32 6.04 4.27
CA HIS A 224 14.10 7.33 4.91
C HIS A 224 15.14 8.37 4.48
N GLU A 225 16.40 7.92 4.33
CA GLU A 225 17.52 8.70 3.82
C GLU A 225 18.18 7.93 2.66
N PRO A 226 17.63 8.04 1.43
CA PRO A 226 18.09 7.24 0.29
C PRO A 226 19.56 7.51 -0.07
N ASP A 227 20.07 8.73 0.21
CA ASP A 227 21.46 9.12 -0.02
C ASP A 227 22.46 8.38 0.89
N ASN A 228 21.99 7.84 2.01
CA ASN A 228 22.82 7.15 3.00
C ASN A 228 22.87 5.63 2.80
N VAL A 229 22.14 5.10 1.80
CA VAL A 229 22.08 3.67 1.52
C VAL A 229 22.48 3.37 0.08
N ARG A 230 23.17 2.25 -0.14
CA ARG A 230 23.52 1.81 -1.49
C ARG A 230 22.37 0.99 -2.06
N ILE A 231 21.50 1.66 -2.81
CA ILE A 231 20.32 1.05 -3.42
C ILE A 231 20.72 0.09 -4.54
N ASN A 232 20.11 -1.10 -4.55
CA ASN A 232 20.29 -2.10 -5.59
C ASN A 232 19.15 -1.99 -6.62
N TYR A 233 19.47 -1.53 -7.84
CA TYR A 233 18.48 -1.38 -8.89
C TYR A 233 18.39 -2.62 -9.79
N VAL A 234 17.19 -2.89 -10.33
CA VAL A 234 16.98 -3.95 -11.31
C VAL A 234 17.71 -3.60 -12.60
N LYS A 235 18.54 -4.52 -13.09
CA LYS A 235 19.30 -4.33 -14.34
C LYS A 235 18.36 -4.16 -15.53
N GLY A 236 18.61 -3.13 -16.35
CA GLY A 236 17.86 -2.87 -17.58
C GLY A 236 16.64 -1.94 -17.44
N TYR A 237 16.42 -1.35 -16.27
CA TYR A 237 15.26 -0.47 -15.99
C TYR A 237 15.65 0.87 -15.36
N ASP A 238 16.77 1.46 -15.83
CA ASP A 238 17.37 2.67 -15.25
C ASP A 238 17.50 2.59 -13.71
N PRO A 239 18.02 3.61 -13.02
CA PRO A 239 18.02 3.63 -11.56
C PRO A 239 16.63 3.87 -10.97
N VAL A 240 15.55 3.26 -11.50
CA VAL A 240 14.16 3.56 -11.09
C VAL A 240 13.54 2.44 -10.26
N VAL A 241 13.67 1.19 -10.71
CA VAL A 241 13.07 0.03 -10.03
C VAL A 241 14.12 -0.65 -9.15
N ILE A 242 13.78 -0.85 -7.89
CA ILE A 242 14.67 -1.45 -6.89
C ILE A 242 14.41 -2.95 -6.82
N ASP A 243 15.48 -3.73 -6.66
CA ASP A 243 15.44 -5.19 -6.64
C ASP A 243 14.68 -5.72 -5.41
N SER A 244 13.63 -6.50 -5.65
CA SER A 244 12.71 -7.02 -4.63
C SER A 244 13.34 -7.94 -3.58
N ASP A 245 14.38 -8.67 -3.98
CA ASP A 245 14.97 -9.71 -3.13
C ASP A 245 16.08 -9.12 -2.28
N ARG A 246 16.79 -8.13 -2.83
CA ARG A 246 17.86 -7.41 -2.13
C ARG A 246 17.80 -5.93 -2.45
N HIS A 247 17.03 -5.18 -1.66
CA HIS A 247 16.86 -3.73 -1.83
C HIS A 247 18.16 -2.91 -1.65
N ILE A 248 19.01 -3.31 -0.72
CA ILE A 248 20.21 -2.56 -0.31
C ILE A 248 21.44 -3.47 -0.36
N LEU A 249 22.51 -2.93 -0.94
CA LEU A 249 23.82 -3.56 -0.95
C LEU A 249 24.62 -3.16 0.30
N PRO A 250 25.45 -4.05 0.85
CA PRO A 250 26.39 -3.72 1.91
C PRO A 250 27.21 -2.49 1.50
N SER A 251 27.20 -1.49 2.35
CA SER A 251 27.90 -0.24 2.11
C SER A 251 29.20 -0.24 2.90
N ASP A 252 30.33 -0.05 2.21
CA ASP A 252 31.54 0.43 2.88
C ASP A 252 31.24 1.87 3.32
N LYS A 253 31.08 2.09 4.63
CA LYS A 253 30.80 3.41 5.21
C LYS A 253 31.77 4.45 4.67
N LYS A 254 31.38 5.20 3.64
CA LYS A 254 32.00 6.46 3.26
C LYS A 254 31.01 7.55 3.58
N HIS A 255 31.18 8.14 4.76
CA HIS A 255 30.63 9.46 5.06
C HIS A 255 31.17 10.43 4.00
N ILE A 256 30.36 10.77 3.01
CA ILE A 256 30.63 11.93 2.16
C ILE A 256 30.14 13.13 2.95
N THR A 257 31.05 13.77 3.68
CA THR A 257 30.82 15.11 4.24
C THR A 257 30.82 16.08 3.06
N SER A 258 29.64 16.55 2.65
CA SER A 258 29.54 17.63 1.69
C SER A 258 29.99 18.93 2.36
N LEU A 259 31.19 19.38 2.03
CA LEU A 259 31.68 20.71 2.41
C LEU A 259 31.05 21.75 1.48
N SER A 260 29.91 22.31 1.89
CA SER A 260 29.38 23.53 1.27
C SER A 260 30.04 24.74 1.93
N LEU A 261 30.99 25.38 1.23
CA LEU A 261 31.57 26.67 1.61
C LEU A 261 30.78 27.80 0.92
N VAL A 262 29.56 28.05 1.38
CA VAL A 262 28.80 29.26 1.05
C VAL A 262 28.51 29.99 2.36
N PRO A 263 28.74 31.32 2.47
CA PRO A 263 28.41 32.07 3.68
C PRO A 263 26.91 31.92 3.98
N GLN A 264 26.56 31.42 5.18
CA GLN A 264 25.19 31.10 5.60
C GLN A 264 24.18 32.22 5.31
N ALA A 265 24.60 33.48 5.41
CA ALA A 265 23.76 34.65 5.15
C ALA A 265 23.37 34.83 3.67
N GLN A 266 24.27 34.53 2.72
CA GLN A 266 23.96 34.60 1.28
C GLN A 266 23.04 33.45 0.85
N GLN A 267 23.23 32.26 1.44
CA GLN A 267 22.37 31.12 1.21
C GLN A 267 20.96 31.36 1.74
N GLN A 268 20.83 31.90 2.96
CA GLN A 268 19.53 32.27 3.55
C GLN A 268 18.80 33.34 2.75
N LEU A 269 19.49 34.40 2.27
CA LEU A 269 18.86 35.46 1.47
C LEU A 269 18.40 34.96 0.10
N MET A 270 19.21 34.14 -0.57
CA MET A 270 18.84 33.54 -1.86
C MET A 270 17.67 32.57 -1.71
N THR A 271 17.68 31.71 -0.68
CA THR A 271 16.56 30.81 -0.37
C THR A 271 15.28 31.60 -0.06
N TYR A 272 15.36 32.69 0.71
CA TYR A 272 14.19 33.51 1.03
C TYR A 272 13.61 34.21 -0.20
N LEU A 273 14.44 34.72 -1.10
CA LEU A 273 13.99 35.38 -2.33
C LEU A 273 13.38 34.40 -3.34
N THR A 274 13.92 33.17 -3.46
CA THR A 274 13.34 32.13 -4.30
C THR A 274 12.06 31.51 -3.71
N GLU A 275 11.97 31.42 -2.39
CA GLU A 275 10.83 30.80 -1.69
C GLU A 275 9.70 31.79 -1.39
N ALA A 276 9.96 33.11 -1.29
CA ALA A 276 8.94 34.12 -0.98
C ALA A 276 7.66 34.06 -1.85
N PRO A 277 7.72 33.96 -3.20
CA PRO A 277 6.50 33.81 -4.01
C PRO A 277 5.79 32.47 -3.76
N PHE A 278 6.54 31.40 -3.46
CA PHE A 278 5.97 30.11 -3.09
C PHE A 278 5.30 30.15 -1.70
N GLN A 279 5.91 30.85 -0.74
CA GLN A 279 5.37 31.07 0.61
C GLN A 279 4.08 31.89 0.56
N LEU A 280 4.03 32.95 -0.25
CA LEU A 280 2.82 33.75 -0.45
C LEU A 280 1.69 32.94 -1.11
N LEU A 281 2.03 32.13 -2.12
CA LEU A 281 1.06 31.21 -2.74
C LEU A 281 0.56 30.17 -1.73
N PHE A 282 1.47 29.58 -0.94
CA PHE A 282 1.14 28.59 0.07
C PHE A 282 0.24 29.18 1.17
N THR A 283 0.55 30.38 1.68
CA THR A 283 -0.31 31.06 2.67
C THR A 283 -1.68 31.38 2.08
N THR A 284 -1.76 31.81 0.82
CA THR A 284 -3.05 32.05 0.14
C THR A 284 -3.87 30.76 0.03
N ILE A 285 -3.24 29.65 -0.39
CA ILE A 285 -3.90 28.34 -0.44
C ILE A 285 -4.34 27.90 0.96
N LEU A 286 -3.53 28.14 1.99
CA LEU A 286 -3.84 27.76 3.36
C LEU A 286 -5.01 28.57 3.96
N PHE A 287 -5.09 29.87 3.70
CA PHE A 287 -6.14 30.71 4.31
C PHE A 287 -7.42 30.82 3.47
N ILE A 288 -7.35 30.59 2.16
CA ILE A 288 -8.51 30.67 1.26
C ILE A 288 -8.87 29.29 0.71
N GLY A 289 -7.89 28.60 0.12
CA GLY A 289 -8.11 27.30 -0.52
C GLY A 289 -8.52 26.22 0.48
N PHE A 290 -7.89 26.16 1.65
CA PHE A 290 -8.17 25.13 2.65
C PHE A 290 -9.58 25.26 3.26
N PRO A 291 -10.07 26.44 3.68
CA PRO A 291 -11.47 26.59 4.07
C PRO A 291 -12.46 26.20 2.97
N ILE A 292 -12.21 26.59 1.72
CA ILE A 292 -13.06 26.18 0.57
C ILE A 292 -13.05 24.66 0.42
N PHE A 293 -11.87 24.04 0.54
CA PHE A 293 -11.73 22.58 0.50
C PHE A 293 -12.50 21.91 1.64
N LEU A 294 -12.44 22.42 2.87
CA LEU A 294 -13.20 21.89 4.01
C LEU A 294 -14.71 22.02 3.81
N ILE A 295 -15.19 23.14 3.27
CA ILE A 295 -16.61 23.31 2.91
C ILE A 295 -17.02 22.28 1.86
N ASN A 296 -16.22 22.11 0.80
CA ASN A 296 -16.48 21.08 -0.20
C ASN A 296 -16.44 19.66 0.42
N SER A 297 -15.49 19.36 1.31
CA SER A 297 -15.43 18.09 2.04
C SER A 297 -16.72 17.82 2.82
N ALA A 298 -17.25 18.81 3.54
CA ALA A 298 -18.50 18.69 4.29
C ALA A 298 -19.69 18.42 3.34
N ILE A 299 -19.78 19.15 2.22
CA ILE A 299 -20.80 18.91 1.18
C ILE A 299 -20.68 17.49 0.62
N GLN A 300 -19.47 17.04 0.31
CA GLN A 300 -19.24 15.70 -0.22
C GLN A 300 -19.55 14.61 0.79
N THR A 301 -19.33 14.86 2.08
CA THR A 301 -19.70 13.95 3.17
C THR A 301 -21.21 13.74 3.21
N VAL A 302 -21.99 14.81 3.17
CA VAL A 302 -23.46 14.71 3.13
C VAL A 302 -23.94 14.01 1.85
N ARG A 303 -23.38 14.36 0.70
CA ARG A 303 -23.73 13.71 -0.59
C ARG A 303 -23.36 12.23 -0.59
N SER A 304 -22.22 11.89 -0.02
CA SER A 304 -21.74 10.51 0.12
C SER A 304 -22.65 9.69 1.03
N GLN A 305 -23.00 10.20 2.21
CA GLN A 305 -23.96 9.54 3.10
C GLN A 305 -25.31 9.29 2.43
N ARG A 306 -25.81 10.25 1.65
CA ARG A 306 -27.04 10.07 0.87
C ARG A 306 -26.89 8.97 -0.17
N ARG A 307 -25.76 8.92 -0.91
CA ARG A 307 -25.49 7.87 -1.89
C ARG A 307 -25.37 6.50 -1.24
N ILE A 308 -24.68 6.39 -0.10
CA ILE A 308 -24.53 5.14 0.65
C ILE A 308 -25.91 4.65 1.12
N ARG A 309 -26.73 5.53 1.72
CA ARG A 309 -28.09 5.16 2.13
C ARG A 309 -28.92 4.67 0.94
N LEU A 310 -28.88 5.35 -0.20
CA LEU A 310 -29.57 4.91 -1.41
C LEU A 310 -28.99 3.60 -1.99
N HIS A 311 -27.69 3.35 -1.79
CA HIS A 311 -27.03 2.11 -2.16
C HIS A 311 -27.53 0.94 -1.32
N GLU A 312 -27.80 1.18 -0.03
CA GLU A 312 -28.30 0.18 0.92
C GLU A 312 -29.81 -0.05 0.82
N GLU A 313 -30.61 1.02 0.65
CA GLU A 313 -32.08 0.97 0.66
C GLU A 313 -32.70 0.83 -0.74
N GLY A 314 -31.94 1.11 -1.81
CA GLY A 314 -32.45 1.14 -3.18
C GLY A 314 -32.59 -0.25 -3.84
N PRO A 315 -33.02 -0.30 -5.12
CA PRO A 315 -33.07 -1.54 -5.91
C PRO A 315 -31.71 -2.25 -5.93
N MET A 316 -30.64 -1.46 -6.00
CA MET A 316 -29.27 -1.95 -5.91
C MET A 316 -28.94 -2.52 -4.53
N GLY A 317 -29.58 -2.09 -3.44
CA GLY A 317 -29.42 -2.69 -2.12
C GLY A 317 -29.89 -4.15 -2.06
N THR A 318 -30.84 -4.55 -2.92
CA THR A 318 -31.23 -5.97 -3.06
C THR A 318 -30.22 -6.79 -3.88
N VAL A 319 -29.59 -6.17 -4.88
CA VAL A 319 -28.49 -6.77 -5.66
C VAL A 319 -27.24 -6.89 -4.79
N PHE A 320 -26.92 -5.84 -4.03
CA PHE A 320 -25.75 -5.75 -3.18
C PHE A 320 -25.93 -6.44 -1.81
N GLY A 321 -27.16 -6.63 -1.36
CA GLY A 321 -27.49 -7.48 -0.21
C GLY A 321 -26.99 -8.92 -0.39
N ARG A 322 -26.79 -9.36 -1.64
CA ARG A 322 -26.14 -10.65 -1.97
C ARG A 322 -24.64 -10.68 -1.67
N TYR A 323 -23.97 -9.53 -1.51
CA TYR A 323 -22.57 -9.42 -1.09
C TYR A 323 -22.41 -9.24 0.43
N ARG A 324 -23.51 -9.19 1.19
CA ARG A 324 -23.45 -9.22 2.66
C ARG A 324 -23.16 -10.64 3.13
N VAL A 325 -21.88 -11.04 3.04
CA VAL A 325 -21.38 -12.22 3.73
C VAL A 325 -21.48 -11.95 5.24
N PRO A 326 -22.11 -12.81 6.05
CA PRO A 326 -22.08 -12.68 7.51
C PRO A 326 -20.62 -12.69 7.94
N VAL A 327 -20.15 -11.58 8.52
CA VAL A 327 -18.84 -11.56 9.15
C VAL A 327 -19.01 -12.31 10.46
N VAL A 328 -18.93 -13.65 10.42
CA VAL A 328 -18.87 -14.46 11.64
C VAL A 328 -17.46 -14.25 12.21
N VAL A 329 -17.29 -13.14 12.93
CA VAL A 329 -16.16 -13.01 13.84
C VAL A 329 -16.42 -14.02 14.96
N GLN A 330 -15.75 -15.16 14.93
CA GLN A 330 -15.75 -16.04 16.10
C GLN A 330 -15.17 -15.24 17.28
N GLY A 331 -16.00 -15.10 18.31
CA GLY A 331 -15.91 -14.01 19.28
C GLY A 331 -14.63 -13.98 20.10
N VAL A 332 -14.07 -12.78 20.21
CA VAL A 332 -13.32 -12.31 21.38
C VAL A 332 -13.70 -10.85 21.62
N GLN A 333 -14.96 -10.60 21.95
CA GLN A 333 -15.40 -9.33 22.54
C GLN A 333 -15.74 -9.65 23.99
N HIS A 334 -14.79 -9.35 24.89
CA HIS A 334 -14.98 -9.01 26.31
C HIS A 334 -13.67 -9.11 27.12
N ALA A 335 -12.62 -9.78 26.62
CA ALA A 335 -11.34 -9.89 27.34
C ALA A 335 -10.31 -8.80 26.98
N VAL A 336 -10.53 -8.05 25.88
CA VAL A 336 -9.56 -7.07 25.35
C VAL A 336 -9.89 -5.64 25.78
N GLU A 337 -11.18 -5.30 25.95
CA GLU A 337 -11.60 -3.97 26.41
C GLU A 337 -11.13 -3.66 27.85
N GLU A 338 -11.13 -4.66 28.74
CA GLU A 338 -10.66 -4.48 30.13
C GLU A 338 -9.13 -4.32 30.23
N ALA A 339 -8.38 -4.80 29.24
CA ALA A 339 -6.91 -4.64 29.20
C ALA A 339 -6.47 -3.30 28.59
N PHE A 340 -7.28 -2.70 27.71
CA PHE A 340 -6.95 -1.43 27.04
C PHE A 340 -7.28 -0.19 27.87
N GLU A 341 -8.33 -0.23 28.70
CA GLU A 341 -8.66 0.92 29.58
C GLU A 341 -7.61 1.16 30.67
N HIS A 342 -6.83 0.14 31.06
CA HIS A 342 -5.73 0.30 32.00
C HIS A 342 -4.37 0.67 31.37
N ALA A 343 -4.26 0.70 30.04
CA ALA A 343 -3.02 1.04 29.31
C ALA A 343 -3.06 2.42 28.61
N ALA A 344 -4.21 3.10 28.61
CA ALA A 344 -4.38 4.42 27.99
C ALA A 344 -4.11 5.60 28.93
N ALA A 345 -3.71 5.34 30.18
CA ALA A 345 -3.21 6.35 31.11
C ALA A 345 -1.68 6.25 31.17
N ASP A 346 -1.01 7.32 30.72
CA ASP A 346 0.43 7.47 30.50
C ASP A 346 1.01 6.67 29.32
N GLN A 347 1.33 7.37 28.22
CA GLN A 347 2.73 7.45 27.73
C GLN A 347 2.91 8.24 26.41
N ASP A 348 3.98 9.02 26.41
CA ASP A 348 4.66 9.69 25.30
C ASP A 348 5.28 8.64 24.34
N PRO A 349 5.27 8.77 23.00
CA PRO A 349 5.77 7.69 22.14
C PRO A 349 7.29 7.73 21.94
N ASP A 350 8.00 6.74 22.45
CA ASP A 350 9.41 6.44 22.15
C ASP A 350 9.53 5.51 20.92
N TYR A 351 10.67 5.58 20.22
CA TYR A 351 11.09 4.52 19.28
C TYR A 351 11.43 3.26 20.08
N LEU A 352 11.18 2.06 19.52
CA LEU A 352 11.64 0.81 20.13
C LEU A 352 13.17 0.74 20.01
N ASP A 353 13.87 1.13 21.08
CA ASP A 353 15.32 1.13 21.18
C ASP A 353 15.79 -0.23 21.71
N GLU A 354 16.28 -1.10 20.82
CA GLU A 354 16.82 -2.43 21.18
C GLU A 354 18.13 -2.34 22.01
N SER A 355 18.65 -1.15 22.28
CA SER A 355 19.92 -0.97 23.00
C SER A 355 19.82 -0.92 24.53
N LYS A 356 18.63 -1.05 25.12
CA LYS A 356 18.44 -0.90 26.59
C LYS A 356 18.30 -2.19 27.39
N ASP A 357 18.29 -3.36 26.75
CA ASP A 357 18.14 -4.65 27.46
C ASP A 357 19.46 -5.30 27.92
N GLU A 358 20.62 -4.84 27.46
CA GLU A 358 21.90 -5.37 27.95
C GLU A 358 22.38 -4.75 29.29
N THR A 359 21.77 -3.66 29.76
CA THR A 359 22.24 -2.98 30.99
C THR A 359 21.40 -3.29 32.24
N LYS A 360 20.34 -4.11 32.12
CA LYS A 360 19.50 -4.53 33.26
C LYS A 360 19.72 -5.95 33.78
N GLN A 361 20.63 -6.74 33.18
CA GLN A 361 21.07 -8.01 33.77
C GLN A 361 22.30 -7.91 34.69
N VAL A 362 23.01 -6.77 34.73
CA VAL A 362 24.19 -6.58 35.60
C VAL A 362 23.84 -5.93 36.95
N ALA A 363 22.63 -5.37 37.11
CA ALA A 363 22.19 -4.73 38.35
C ALA A 363 21.28 -5.60 39.25
N SER A 364 20.78 -6.73 38.76
CA SER A 364 19.95 -7.67 39.54
C SER A 364 20.77 -8.80 40.22
N ALA A 365 22.01 -9.03 39.79
CA ALA A 365 22.89 -10.05 40.38
C ALA A 365 23.69 -9.57 41.61
N ARG A 366 23.51 -8.33 42.08
CA ARG A 366 24.30 -7.71 43.18
C ARG A 366 23.54 -7.52 44.51
N ARG A 367 22.32 -8.05 44.65
CA ARG A 367 21.55 -7.99 45.91
C ARG A 367 21.02 -9.31 46.45
N ALA A 368 21.51 -10.44 45.92
CA ALA A 368 21.27 -11.77 46.47
C ALA A 368 22.58 -12.57 46.50
N ARG A 369 23.40 -12.31 47.53
CA ARG A 369 24.40 -13.23 48.13
C ARG A 369 25.26 -12.45 49.13
N SER A 370 24.66 -12.13 50.27
CA SER A 370 25.38 -11.84 51.52
C SER A 370 24.87 -12.78 52.60
N SER A 371 25.16 -14.06 52.44
CA SER A 371 25.19 -15.02 53.54
C SER A 371 26.27 -16.05 53.20
N GLU A 372 27.09 -16.36 54.21
CA GLU A 372 28.03 -17.48 54.27
C GLU A 372 29.43 -17.30 53.67
N SER A 373 30.21 -16.54 54.44
CA SER A 373 31.52 -16.91 55.02
C SER A 373 32.05 -18.34 54.77
N LYS A 374 33.31 -18.37 54.26
CA LYS A 374 34.42 -19.30 54.53
C LYS A 374 34.30 -20.76 54.04
N SER A 375 35.11 -21.14 53.05
CA SER A 375 36.38 -21.87 53.26
C SER A 375 36.97 -22.43 51.96
N ASN A 376 38.30 -22.41 51.91
CA ASN A 376 39.26 -23.22 51.15
C ASN A 376 39.33 -23.16 49.61
N ALA A 377 40.49 -22.65 49.19
CA ALA A 377 41.12 -22.85 47.90
C ALA A 377 41.83 -24.22 47.80
N LEU A 378 42.33 -24.50 46.59
CA LEU A 378 43.14 -25.65 46.10
C LEU A 378 42.23 -26.79 45.57
N ILE A 379 42.35 -27.30 44.34
CA ILE A 379 43.52 -27.86 43.65
C ILE A 379 43.27 -27.88 42.11
N ARG A 380 44.34 -27.73 41.32
CA ARG A 380 44.44 -27.98 39.85
C ARG A 380 44.31 -29.47 39.51
N ASP A 381 43.69 -29.83 38.38
CA ASP A 381 44.27 -30.89 37.54
C ASP A 381 43.87 -30.79 36.05
N ASP A 382 44.81 -31.20 35.21
CA ASP A 382 44.84 -31.25 33.76
C ASP A 382 43.94 -32.35 33.17
N SER A 383 43.36 -32.12 31.98
CA SER A 383 43.68 -32.87 30.74
C SER A 383 42.62 -32.70 29.64
N PRO A 384 43.02 -32.77 28.35
CA PRO A 384 42.20 -32.42 27.19
C PRO A 384 41.56 -33.66 26.55
N ASP A 385 40.32 -33.53 26.06
CA ASP A 385 39.78 -34.50 25.12
C ASP A 385 39.07 -33.82 23.94
N SER A 386 39.58 -34.18 22.77
CA SER A 386 39.15 -33.81 21.44
C SER A 386 37.94 -34.64 20.99
N ALA A 387 36.92 -33.98 20.43
CA ALA A 387 36.12 -34.55 19.32
C ALA A 387 35.27 -33.46 18.66
N SER A 388 35.75 -32.99 17.51
CA SER A 388 35.03 -32.71 16.26
C SER A 388 33.55 -32.29 16.29
N GLU A 389 33.24 -31.14 15.70
CA GLU A 389 32.10 -30.93 14.79
C GLU A 389 32.47 -29.80 13.79
N PRO A 390 32.01 -29.85 12.53
CA PRO A 390 32.57 -29.09 11.42
C PRO A 390 32.10 -27.63 11.41
N LEU A 391 33.04 -26.73 11.16
CA LEU A 391 32.78 -25.33 10.80
C LEU A 391 32.06 -25.26 9.45
N LEU A 392 30.73 -25.43 9.48
CA LEU A 392 29.86 -24.83 8.49
C LEU A 392 29.95 -23.32 8.68
N ALA A 393 30.83 -22.70 7.89
CA ALA A 393 30.84 -21.27 7.65
C ALA A 393 29.51 -20.90 6.99
N ARG A 394 28.49 -20.73 7.82
CA ARG A 394 27.24 -20.08 7.47
C ARG A 394 27.63 -18.63 7.21
N GLU A 395 27.70 -18.25 5.94
CA GLU A 395 27.79 -16.86 5.50
C GLU A 395 26.72 -16.06 6.28
N ARG A 396 27.14 -15.37 7.33
CA ARG A 396 26.31 -14.36 7.98
C ARG A 396 26.21 -13.24 6.97
N GLN A 397 25.10 -13.19 6.22
CA GLN A 397 24.70 -11.96 5.56
C GLN A 397 24.63 -10.90 6.66
N GLU A 398 25.54 -9.93 6.63
CA GLU A 398 25.45 -8.73 7.45
C GLU A 398 24.16 -7.99 7.05
N THR A 399 23.07 -8.28 7.76
CA THR A 399 21.83 -7.54 7.66
C THR A 399 22.03 -6.22 8.38
N GLN A 400 22.15 -5.13 7.62
CA GLN A 400 22.05 -3.79 8.18
C GLN A 400 20.67 -3.66 8.84
N GLU A 401 20.63 -3.57 10.17
CA GLU A 401 19.38 -3.45 10.93
C GLU A 401 18.81 -2.04 10.78
N PHE A 402 17.53 -1.96 10.38
CA PHE A 402 16.78 -0.72 10.27
C PHE A 402 15.75 -0.68 11.42
N PRO A 403 15.51 0.51 12.01
CA PRO A 403 14.58 0.62 13.13
C PRO A 403 13.15 0.25 12.70
N THR A 404 12.47 -0.52 13.54
CA THR A 404 11.05 -0.83 13.38
C THR A 404 10.21 0.42 13.57
N LEU A 405 9.25 0.65 12.68
CA LEU A 405 8.36 1.80 12.71
C LEU A 405 7.34 1.69 13.86
N ALA A 406 7.01 2.83 14.47
CA ALA A 406 5.97 2.92 15.50
C ALA A 406 4.55 2.85 14.89
N LEU A 407 4.17 1.66 14.43
CA LEU A 407 2.85 1.37 13.86
C LEU A 407 1.88 0.92 14.96
N THR A 408 0.56 1.00 14.70
CA THR A 408 -0.43 0.46 15.65
C THR A 408 -0.45 -1.08 15.59
N PRO A 409 -0.98 -1.77 16.64
CA PRO A 409 -1.13 -3.23 16.61
C PRO A 409 -1.88 -3.73 15.37
N ASP A 410 -3.01 -3.10 15.03
CA ASP A 410 -3.75 -3.42 13.79
C ASP A 410 -2.90 -3.32 12.52
N GLN A 411 -1.98 -2.34 12.44
CA GLN A 411 -1.12 -2.18 11.28
C GLN A 411 -0.06 -3.29 11.21
N PHE A 412 0.47 -3.74 12.35
CA PHE A 412 1.36 -4.91 12.40
C PHE A 412 0.62 -6.18 11.96
N ASP A 413 -0.59 -6.43 12.48
CA ASP A 413 -1.41 -7.58 12.10
C ASP A 413 -1.72 -7.58 10.60
N ILE A 414 -2.05 -6.41 10.04
CA ILE A 414 -2.26 -6.26 8.60
C ILE A 414 -1.00 -6.60 7.81
N ILE A 415 0.17 -6.10 8.25
CA ILE A 415 1.45 -6.36 7.57
C ILE A 415 1.79 -7.84 7.60
N GLU A 416 1.66 -8.48 8.76
CA GLU A 416 1.94 -9.91 8.93
C GLU A 416 1.03 -10.75 8.03
N SER A 417 -0.28 -10.53 8.10
CA SER A 417 -1.24 -11.30 7.31
C SER A 417 -1.04 -11.11 5.80
N LEU A 418 -0.79 -9.88 5.33
CA LEU A 418 -0.54 -9.65 3.92
C LEU A 418 0.82 -10.20 3.47
N ASN A 419 1.84 -10.19 4.31
CA ASN A 419 3.10 -10.85 3.99
C ASN A 419 2.94 -12.38 3.90
N SER A 420 2.05 -12.96 4.71
CA SER A 420 1.76 -14.41 4.68
C SER A 420 1.18 -14.89 3.34
N VAL A 421 0.58 -14.00 2.54
CA VAL A 421 0.11 -14.37 1.20
C VAL A 421 1.22 -14.31 0.15
N GLY A 422 2.40 -13.80 0.46
CA GLY A 422 3.56 -13.78 -0.45
C GLY A 422 3.44 -12.75 -1.56
N PHE A 423 3.38 -11.47 -1.21
CA PHE A 423 3.53 -10.37 -2.17
C PHE A 423 4.98 -10.19 -2.60
N ARG A 424 5.21 -10.10 -3.91
CA ARG A 424 6.45 -9.54 -4.47
C ARG A 424 6.40 -8.01 -4.38
N LYS A 425 7.45 -7.40 -3.86
CA LYS A 425 7.48 -5.96 -3.56
C LYS A 425 8.55 -5.29 -4.40
N HIS A 426 8.17 -4.32 -5.20
CA HIS A 426 9.11 -3.53 -5.99
C HIS A 426 9.11 -2.09 -5.46
N PRO A 427 10.11 -1.72 -4.65
CA PRO A 427 10.32 -0.32 -4.33
C PRO A 427 10.70 0.45 -5.60
N VAL A 428 10.22 1.69 -5.71
CA VAL A 428 10.40 2.54 -6.88
C VAL A 428 10.95 3.89 -6.44
N TYR A 429 12.05 4.31 -7.05
CA TYR A 429 12.66 5.62 -6.85
C TYR A 429 12.45 6.48 -8.10
N ILE A 430 11.50 7.42 -8.00
CA ILE A 430 11.28 8.49 -8.99
C ILE A 430 12.06 9.73 -8.56
N HIS A 431 13.11 10.07 -9.30
CA HIS A 431 14.03 11.18 -9.03
C HIS A 431 13.52 12.48 -9.63
N ASN A 432 12.95 12.41 -10.83
CA ASN A 432 12.72 13.56 -11.69
C ASN A 432 11.46 14.35 -11.31
N HIS A 433 10.70 13.92 -10.30
CA HIS A 433 9.48 14.62 -9.90
C HIS A 433 9.12 14.44 -8.41
N ARG A 434 8.65 15.53 -7.79
CA ARG A 434 8.19 15.57 -6.37
C ARG A 434 6.77 15.01 -6.14
N HIS A 435 6.21 14.31 -7.12
CA HIS A 435 4.83 13.79 -7.09
C HIS A 435 4.86 12.36 -7.63
N SER A 436 5.67 11.54 -6.97
CA SER A 436 5.91 10.15 -7.37
C SER A 436 4.62 9.33 -7.36
N HIS A 437 3.66 9.67 -6.49
CA HIS A 437 2.33 9.05 -6.44
C HIS A 437 1.66 9.00 -7.83
N ALA A 438 1.56 10.13 -8.52
CA ALA A 438 0.96 10.19 -9.85
C ALA A 438 1.94 9.77 -10.96
N ALA A 439 3.24 9.96 -10.74
CA ALA A 439 4.27 9.64 -11.73
C ALA A 439 4.42 8.13 -11.94
N ILE A 440 4.27 7.29 -10.89
CA ILE A 440 4.48 5.84 -10.95
C ILE A 440 3.61 5.12 -12.00
N ILE A 441 2.44 5.68 -12.33
CA ILE A 441 1.54 5.18 -13.39
C ILE A 441 1.42 6.13 -14.59
N VAL A 442 2.24 7.18 -14.63
CA VAL A 442 2.19 8.23 -15.67
C VAL A 442 0.77 8.80 -15.81
N ARG A 443 0.17 9.19 -14.67
CA ARG A 443 -1.25 9.60 -14.59
C ARG A 443 -1.64 10.73 -15.55
N MET A 444 -0.65 11.51 -16.00
CA MET A 444 -0.82 12.55 -16.99
C MET A 444 0.48 12.73 -17.79
N PRO A 445 0.42 13.14 -19.06
CA PRO A 445 1.60 13.27 -19.92
C PRO A 445 2.41 14.50 -19.52
N LYS A 446 3.32 14.33 -18.55
CA LYS A 446 4.26 15.35 -18.11
C LYS A 446 5.70 14.89 -18.34
N PRO A 447 6.62 15.79 -18.75
CA PRO A 447 8.02 15.43 -18.96
C PRO A 447 8.67 14.77 -17.72
N GLY A 448 8.35 15.25 -16.51
CA GLY A 448 8.90 14.66 -15.28
C GLY A 448 8.35 13.26 -14.92
N PHE A 449 7.42 12.69 -15.69
CA PHE A 449 6.83 11.37 -15.41
C PHE A 449 7.48 10.24 -16.22
N ASP A 450 8.56 10.51 -16.96
CA ASP A 450 9.21 9.52 -17.82
C ASP A 450 9.73 8.30 -17.06
N GLU A 451 10.20 8.45 -15.81
CA GLU A 451 10.60 7.32 -14.96
C GLU A 451 9.40 6.40 -14.64
N GLY A 452 8.18 6.92 -14.60
CA GLY A 452 6.97 6.10 -14.49
C GLY A 452 6.80 5.13 -15.66
N LYS A 453 7.23 5.53 -16.86
CA LYS A 453 7.21 4.64 -18.04
C LYS A 453 8.12 3.44 -17.85
N VAL A 454 9.25 3.65 -17.17
CA VAL A 454 10.21 2.58 -16.83
C VAL A 454 9.59 1.59 -15.85
N VAL A 455 8.81 2.07 -14.87
CA VAL A 455 8.05 1.23 -13.94
C VAL A 455 7.03 0.37 -14.68
N ILE A 456 6.24 0.97 -15.58
CA ILE A 456 5.23 0.24 -16.37
C ILE A 456 5.89 -0.76 -17.31
N LYS A 457 7.02 -0.40 -17.93
CA LYS A 457 7.81 -1.32 -18.74
C LYS A 457 8.28 -2.52 -17.92
N HIS A 458 8.84 -2.29 -16.73
CA HIS A 458 9.25 -3.38 -15.83
C HIS A 458 8.08 -4.28 -15.45
N TRP A 459 6.92 -3.70 -15.11
CA TRP A 459 5.72 -4.48 -14.80
C TRP A 459 5.29 -5.37 -15.97
N LEU A 460 5.24 -4.83 -17.19
CA LEU A 460 4.88 -5.59 -18.38
C LEU A 460 5.89 -6.68 -18.73
N ASP A 461 7.18 -6.43 -18.53
CA ASP A 461 8.26 -7.32 -18.94
C ASP A 461 8.53 -8.45 -17.93
N GLN A 462 8.34 -8.19 -16.62
CA GLN A 462 8.81 -9.09 -15.55
C GLN A 462 7.70 -9.60 -14.62
N VAL A 463 6.51 -9.02 -14.67
CA VAL A 463 5.46 -9.30 -13.68
C VAL A 463 4.14 -9.71 -14.32
N PHE A 464 3.68 -9.01 -15.36
CA PHE A 464 2.37 -9.27 -15.95
C PHE A 464 2.40 -10.51 -16.84
N GLU A 465 1.67 -11.54 -16.44
CA GLU A 465 1.49 -12.76 -17.23
C GLU A 465 0.10 -12.85 -17.87
N LEU A 466 0.03 -13.44 -19.07
CA LEU A 466 -1.23 -13.65 -19.78
C LEU A 466 -1.94 -14.94 -19.40
#